data_AF-A0A3N5SLK2-F1
#
_entry.id   AF-A0A3N5SLK2-F1
#
_cell.length_a   1.000
_cell.length_b   1.000
_cell.length_c   1.000
_cell.angle_alpha   90.00
_cell.angle_beta   90.00
_cell.angle_gamma   90.00
#
_symmetry.space_group_name_H-M   'P 1'
#
loop_
_entity.id
_entity.type
_entity.pdbx_description
1 polymer ?
#
loop_
_entity_poly.entity_id
_entity_poly.type
_entity_poly.pdbx_seq_one_letter_code
_entity_poly.pdbx_strand_id
1 'polypeptide(L)'
;MYEHGEIVGITSTVPVEILYAAGRVPVDINNAFITSKDPAALVRRAKMEGFPDTTCSWICGLYGAVLERGIHTVVGVTGGDCAETIALMEVLSLRGIDVIPFSYPHGRDPVSLRAEIDGFAERFGIGMERAEEEKKRLDHIRRRIHHLDRLL
;
A
#
# COMPACT_ATOMS: atom_id res chain seq x y z
N MET A 1 -8.92 8.65 -24.37
CA MET A 1 -9.38 8.93 -23.00
C MET A 1 -8.69 7.91 -22.12
N TYR A 2 -7.70 8.31 -21.32
CA TYR A 2 -7.11 7.40 -20.35
C TYR A 2 -8.16 7.22 -19.25
N GLU A 3 -8.87 6.09 -19.24
CA GLU A 3 -9.56 5.63 -18.04
C GLU A 3 -8.50 5.58 -16.95
N HIS A 4 -8.56 6.53 -16.01
CA HIS A 4 -7.68 6.49 -14.87
C HIS A 4 -8.14 5.28 -14.06
N GLY A 5 -7.34 4.22 -14.06
CA GLY A 5 -7.59 3.03 -13.28
C GLY A 5 -7.88 3.37 -11.82
N GLU A 6 -8.67 2.53 -11.15
CA GLU A 6 -9.02 2.73 -9.75
C GLU A 6 -7.76 2.89 -8.88
N ILE A 7 -7.76 3.91 -8.03
CA ILE A 7 -6.65 4.18 -7.10
C ILE A 7 -6.68 3.13 -5.99
N VAL A 8 -5.52 2.51 -5.75
CA VAL A 8 -5.30 1.59 -4.64
C VAL A 8 -4.20 2.17 -3.76
N GLY A 9 -4.54 2.54 -2.53
CA GLY A 9 -3.54 2.98 -1.56
C GLY A 9 -2.72 1.81 -1.06
N ILE A 10 -1.40 1.94 -0.97
CA ILE A 10 -0.51 0.94 -0.37
C ILE A 10 0.14 1.52 0.89
N THR A 11 0.10 0.78 2.00
CA THR A 11 0.72 1.23 3.26
C THR A 11 2.22 0.95 3.30
N SER A 12 2.72 0.06 2.45
CA SER A 12 4.13 -0.28 2.31
C SER A 12 4.40 -0.84 0.92
N THR A 13 5.63 -1.31 0.68
CA THR A 13 5.96 -2.00 -0.57
C THR A 13 5.18 -3.30 -0.68
N VAL A 14 4.60 -3.54 -1.86
CA VAL A 14 3.92 -4.78 -2.25
C VAL A 14 4.41 -5.20 -3.64
N PRO A 15 4.09 -6.40 -4.13
CA PRO A 15 4.29 -6.77 -5.53
C PRO A 15 3.40 -5.90 -6.46
N VAL A 16 3.82 -4.65 -6.70
CA VAL A 16 3.05 -3.59 -7.36
C VAL A 16 2.72 -3.93 -8.81
N GLU A 17 3.47 -4.85 -9.42
CA GLU A 17 3.20 -5.47 -10.71
C GLU A 17 1.78 -6.03 -10.79
N ILE A 18 1.30 -6.64 -9.70
CA ILE A 18 -0.05 -7.21 -9.62
C ILE A 18 -1.10 -6.10 -9.78
N LEU A 19 -0.89 -4.97 -9.12
CA LEU A 19 -1.79 -3.82 -9.19
C LEU A 19 -1.79 -3.20 -10.59
N TYR A 20 -0.62 -3.00 -11.19
CA TYR A 20 -0.53 -2.49 -12.56
C TYR A 20 -1.15 -3.44 -13.59
N ALA A 21 -0.92 -4.75 -13.47
CA ALA A 21 -1.51 -5.76 -14.36
C ALA A 21 -3.04 -5.82 -14.23
N ALA A 22 -3.57 -5.54 -13.04
CA ALA A 22 -5.00 -5.39 -12.78
C ALA A 22 -5.57 -4.03 -13.24
N GLY A 23 -4.78 -3.18 -13.88
CA GLY A 23 -5.20 -1.86 -14.35
C GLY A 23 -5.47 -0.86 -13.22
N ARG A 24 -4.88 -1.09 -12.03
CA ARG A 24 -5.00 -0.20 -10.86
C ARG A 24 -3.89 0.84 -10.86
N VAL A 25 -4.12 1.93 -10.14
CA VAL A 25 -3.13 2.99 -9.92
C VAL A 25 -2.67 2.95 -8.46
N PRO A 26 -1.51 2.33 -8.17
CA PRO A 26 -0.98 2.25 -6.82
C PRO A 26 -0.53 3.62 -6.33
N VAL A 27 -0.97 4.02 -5.13
CA VAL A 27 -0.58 5.26 -4.46
C VAL A 27 0.06 4.91 -3.13
N ASP A 28 1.32 5.31 -2.94
CA ASP A 28 2.00 5.20 -1.65
C ASP A 28 1.38 6.18 -0.65
N ILE A 29 0.70 5.64 0.36
CA ILE A 29 -0.01 6.42 1.37
C ILE A 29 0.99 7.17 2.27
N ASN A 30 2.19 6.64 2.49
CA ASN A 30 3.22 7.31 3.29
C ASN A 30 3.66 8.59 2.60
N ASN A 31 3.93 8.52 1.30
CA ASN A 31 4.26 9.70 0.51
C ASN A 31 3.09 10.68 0.46
N ALA A 32 1.87 10.17 0.21
CA ALA A 32 0.66 10.99 0.23
C ALA A 32 0.45 11.75 1.55
N PHE A 33 0.81 11.14 2.68
CA PHE A 33 0.78 11.73 4.02
C PHE A 33 1.89 12.77 4.21
N ILE A 34 3.16 12.37 4.12
CA ILE A 34 4.28 13.22 4.53
C ILE A 34 4.47 14.43 3.61
N THR A 35 4.05 14.33 2.35
CA THR A 35 4.11 15.43 1.38
C THR A 35 2.78 16.19 1.27
N SER A 36 1.82 15.96 2.17
CA SER A 36 0.60 16.76 2.23
C SER A 36 0.91 18.21 2.63
N LYS A 37 -0.04 19.12 2.39
CA LYS A 37 0.15 20.56 2.69
C LYS A 37 0.32 20.84 4.18
N ASP A 38 -0.38 20.09 5.03
CA ASP A 38 -0.26 20.14 6.49
C ASP A 38 -0.36 18.70 7.05
N PRO A 39 0.74 17.94 7.08
CA PRO A 39 0.74 16.58 7.63
C PRO A 39 0.29 16.55 9.09
N ALA A 40 0.58 17.60 9.86
CA ALA A 40 0.17 17.67 11.25
C ALA A 40 -1.36 17.78 11.40
N ALA A 41 -2.07 18.40 10.44
CA ALA A 41 -3.54 18.39 10.43
C ALA A 41 -4.12 16.99 10.23
N LEU A 42 -3.50 16.16 9.39
CA LEU A 42 -3.93 14.78 9.17
C LEU A 42 -3.80 13.93 10.44
N VAL A 43 -2.70 14.11 11.19
CA VAL A 43 -2.53 13.47 12.50
C VAL A 43 -3.57 13.98 13.50
N ARG A 44 -3.77 15.30 13.60
CA ARG A 44 -4.77 15.89 14.50
C ARG A 44 -6.18 15.39 14.20
N ARG A 45 -6.52 15.23 12.92
CA ARG A 45 -7.82 14.67 12.50
C ARG A 45 -8.04 13.29 13.10
N ALA A 46 -7.08 12.38 12.99
CA ALA A 46 -7.19 11.05 13.59
C ALA A 46 -7.44 11.11 15.10
N LYS A 47 -6.68 11.95 15.82
CA LYS A 47 -6.83 12.11 17.29
C LYS A 47 -8.21 12.67 17.66
N MET A 48 -8.69 13.69 16.94
CA MET A 48 -10.04 14.25 17.14
C MET A 48 -11.15 13.25 16.84
N GLU A 49 -10.90 12.30 15.93
CA GLU A 49 -11.85 11.23 15.57
C GLU A 49 -11.70 9.97 16.45
N GLY A 50 -10.94 10.03 17.54
CA GLY A 50 -10.95 9.03 18.61
C GLY A 50 -9.74 8.10 18.66
N PHE A 51 -8.70 8.31 17.86
CA PHE A 51 -7.45 7.55 18.03
C PHE A 51 -6.79 7.92 19.38
N PRO A 52 -6.37 6.93 20.20
CA PRO A 52 -5.67 7.19 21.45
C PRO A 52 -4.42 8.06 21.26
N ASP A 53 -4.09 8.88 22.26
CA ASP A 53 -2.88 9.74 22.21
C ASP A 53 -1.60 8.93 22.03
N THR A 54 -1.57 7.68 22.51
CA THR A 54 -0.46 6.75 22.38
C THR A 54 -0.28 6.15 20.99
N THR A 55 -1.28 6.22 20.09
CA THR A 55 -1.14 5.69 18.73
C THR A 55 -0.04 6.44 17.97
N CYS A 56 0.80 5.70 17.26
CA CYS A 56 1.81 6.22 16.35
C CYS A 56 1.25 7.33 15.43
N SER A 57 1.96 8.46 15.37
CA SER A 57 1.59 9.59 14.52
C SER A 57 1.59 9.23 13.04
N TRP A 58 2.39 8.25 12.61
CA TRP A 58 2.40 7.80 11.22
C TRP A 58 1.09 7.12 10.86
N ILE A 59 0.59 6.22 11.70
CA ILE A 59 -0.72 5.57 11.53
C ILE A 59 -1.85 6.58 11.47
N CYS A 60 -1.83 7.57 12.38
CA CYS A 60 -2.77 8.69 12.38
C CYS A 60 -2.70 9.48 11.06
N GLY A 61 -1.48 9.70 10.56
CA GLY A 61 -1.21 10.37 9.30
C GLY A 61 -1.72 9.62 8.07
N LEU A 62 -1.43 8.31 7.99
CA LEU A 62 -1.93 7.43 6.92
C LEU A 62 -3.46 7.43 6.89
N TYR A 63 -4.09 7.27 8.06
CA TYR A 63 -5.53 7.38 8.21
C TYR A 63 -6.07 8.70 7.66
N GLY A 64 -5.49 9.82 8.09
CA GLY A 64 -5.90 11.15 7.62
C GLY A 64 -5.70 11.32 6.12
N ALA A 65 -4.59 10.83 5.56
CA ALA A 65 -4.26 10.93 4.14
C ALA A 65 -5.21 10.11 3.26
N VAL A 66 -5.59 8.91 3.69
CA VAL A 66 -6.58 8.06 3.00
C VAL A 66 -7.91 8.80 2.88
N LEU A 67 -8.38 9.41 3.97
CA LEU A 67 -9.64 10.14 3.97
C LEU A 67 -9.59 11.48 3.24
N GLU A 68 -8.49 12.23 3.35
CA GLU A 68 -8.32 13.49 2.61
C GLU A 68 -8.35 13.27 1.09
N ARG A 69 -7.74 12.17 0.63
CA ARG A 69 -7.62 11.85 -0.80
C ARG A 69 -8.79 11.05 -1.37
N GLY A 70 -9.75 10.63 -0.55
CA GLY A 70 -10.89 9.82 -0.98
C GLY A 70 -10.45 8.45 -1.53
N ILE A 71 -9.44 7.82 -0.91
CA ILE A 71 -8.99 6.48 -1.31
C ILE A 71 -9.99 5.46 -0.78
N HIS A 72 -10.58 4.67 -1.68
CA HIS A 72 -11.63 3.70 -1.35
C HIS A 72 -11.13 2.26 -1.20
N THR A 73 -9.94 1.94 -1.73
CA THR A 73 -9.30 0.63 -1.57
C THR A 73 -7.88 0.81 -1.04
N VAL A 74 -7.54 0.08 0.02
CA VAL A 74 -6.23 0.12 0.66
C VAL A 74 -5.65 -1.28 0.81
N VAL A 75 -4.44 -1.50 0.30
CA VAL A 75 -3.65 -2.68 0.61
C VAL A 75 -2.83 -2.39 1.87
N GLY A 76 -3.20 -3.07 2.97
CA GLY A 76 -2.51 -2.99 4.24
C GLY A 76 -1.48 -4.12 4.37
N VAL A 77 -0.21 -3.75 4.44
CA VAL A 77 0.88 -4.73 4.60
C VAL A 77 1.02 -5.15 6.06
N THR A 78 0.98 -6.45 6.31
CA THR A 78 1.23 -7.06 7.62
C THR A 78 2.54 -7.84 7.60
N GLY A 79 3.26 -7.82 8.73
CA GLY A 79 4.58 -8.46 8.82
C GLY A 79 5.69 -7.65 8.13
N GLY A 80 6.82 -7.46 8.82
CA GLY A 80 8.00 -6.77 8.28
C GLY A 80 7.98 -5.24 8.30
N ASP A 81 6.82 -4.62 8.58
CA ASP A 81 6.67 -3.16 8.67
C ASP A 81 6.16 -2.73 10.07
N CYS A 82 5.08 -1.94 10.17
CA CYS A 82 4.53 -1.43 11.43
C CYS A 82 3.52 -2.40 12.07
N ALA A 83 3.65 -2.62 13.39
CA ALA A 83 2.72 -3.47 14.16
C ALA A 83 1.29 -2.91 14.24
N GLU A 84 1.13 -1.59 14.12
CA GLU A 84 -0.17 -0.91 14.23
C GLU A 84 -0.95 -0.87 12.91
N THR A 85 -0.40 -1.39 11.80
CA THR A 85 -1.10 -1.44 10.50
C THR A 85 -2.39 -2.27 10.60
N ILE A 86 -2.43 -3.30 11.44
CA ILE A 86 -3.65 -4.11 11.67
C ILE A 86 -4.78 -3.24 12.24
N ALA A 87 -4.48 -2.43 13.25
CA ALA A 87 -5.47 -1.52 13.83
C ALA A 87 -5.91 -0.44 12.83
N LEU A 88 -4.99 0.08 12.01
CA LEU A 88 -5.34 1.00 10.92
C LEU A 88 -6.33 0.36 9.95
N MET A 89 -6.06 -0.87 9.50
CA MET A 89 -6.93 -1.61 8.59
C MET A 89 -8.34 -1.79 9.17
N GLU A 90 -8.46 -2.18 10.44
CA GLU A 90 -9.76 -2.32 11.09
C GLU A 90 -10.56 -1.01 11.10
N VAL A 91 -9.90 0.10 11.46
CA VAL A 91 -10.55 1.42 11.51
C VAL A 91 -10.97 1.92 10.12
N LEU A 92 -10.20 1.65 9.08
CA LEU A 92 -10.55 1.98 7.70
C LEU A 92 -11.73 1.13 7.20
N SER A 93 -11.72 -0.18 7.47
CA SER A 93 -12.81 -1.09 7.12
C SER A 93 -14.14 -0.68 7.79
N LEU A 94 -14.11 -0.26 9.06
CA LEU A 94 -15.29 0.26 9.76
C LEU A 94 -15.87 1.53 9.13
N ARG A 95 -15.06 2.27 8.35
CA ARG A 95 -15.51 3.43 7.55
C ARG A 95 -15.93 3.06 6.12
N GLY A 96 -16.02 1.77 5.80
CA GLY A 96 -16.46 1.29 4.49
C GLY A 96 -15.38 1.37 3.39
N ILE A 97 -14.11 1.54 3.78
CA ILE A 97 -12.98 1.42 2.85
C ILE A 97 -12.69 -0.06 2.65
N ASP A 98 -12.50 -0.48 1.40
CA ASP A 98 -12.13 -1.85 1.07
C ASP A 98 -10.66 -2.09 1.43
N VAL A 99 -10.43 -2.90 2.45
CA VAL A 99 -9.08 -3.17 2.95
C VAL A 99 -8.64 -4.57 2.57
N ILE A 100 -7.52 -4.63 1.86
CA ILE A 100 -6.91 -5.85 1.35
C ILE A 100 -5.64 -6.12 2.15
N PRO A 101 -5.60 -7.14 3.00
CA PRO A 101 -4.36 -7.49 3.69
C PRO A 101 -3.38 -8.15 2.71
N PHE A 102 -2.10 -7.84 2.87
CA PHE A 102 -0.99 -8.56 2.23
C PHE A 102 0.09 -8.85 3.27
N SER A 103 0.43 -10.12 3.50
CA SER A 103 1.41 -10.49 4.51
C SER A 103 2.77 -10.77 3.90
N TYR A 104 3.84 -10.28 4.54
CA TYR A 104 5.17 -10.87 4.41
C TYR A 104 5.36 -11.84 5.58
N PRO A 105 5.27 -13.17 5.33
CA PRO A 105 5.28 -14.16 6.39
C PRO A 105 6.53 -14.07 7.27
N HIS A 106 6.36 -14.39 8.56
CA HIS A 106 7.48 -14.49 9.47
C HIS A 106 8.37 -15.69 9.09
N GLY A 107 9.68 -15.44 9.01
CA GLY A 107 10.66 -16.44 8.59
C GLY A 107 10.93 -16.38 7.09
N ARG A 108 12.07 -16.93 6.68
CA ARG A 108 12.51 -16.95 5.28
C ARG A 108 11.94 -18.18 4.57
N ASP A 109 10.61 -18.28 4.49
CA ASP A 109 9.93 -19.38 3.79
C ASP A 109 9.40 -18.93 2.42
N PRO A 110 10.05 -19.35 1.32
CA PRO A 110 9.60 -19.02 -0.04
C PRO A 110 8.22 -19.58 -0.38
N VAL A 111 7.80 -20.69 0.22
CA VAL A 111 6.52 -21.34 -0.09
C VAL A 111 5.37 -20.49 0.45
N SER A 112 5.44 -20.08 1.72
CA SER A 112 4.43 -19.18 2.30
C SER A 112 4.38 -17.83 1.59
N LEU A 113 5.53 -17.24 1.26
CA LEU A 113 5.55 -15.97 0.52
C LEU A 113 4.93 -16.12 -0.88
N ARG A 114 5.20 -17.23 -1.57
CA ARG A 114 4.57 -17.52 -2.87
C ARG A 114 3.04 -17.58 -2.74
N ALA A 115 2.53 -18.28 -1.73
CA ALA A 115 1.10 -18.39 -1.48
C ALA A 115 0.45 -17.01 -1.21
N GLU A 116 1.10 -16.14 -0.44
CA GLU A 116 0.63 -14.76 -0.22
C GLU A 116 0.58 -13.95 -1.52
N ILE A 117 1.61 -14.07 -2.38
CA ILE A 117 1.65 -13.39 -3.68
C ILE A 117 0.57 -13.92 -4.62
N ASP A 118 0.37 -15.24 -4.68
CA ASP A 118 -0.62 -15.87 -5.55
C ASP A 118 -2.05 -15.47 -5.11
N GLY A 119 -2.34 -15.50 -3.80
CA GLY A 119 -3.62 -15.04 -3.26
C GLY A 119 -3.85 -13.53 -3.47
N PHE A 120 -2.80 -12.72 -3.43
CA PHE A 120 -2.87 -11.30 -3.77
C PHE A 120 -3.24 -11.09 -5.25
N ALA A 121 -2.63 -11.86 -6.17
CA ALA A 121 -2.96 -11.81 -7.59
C ALA A 121 -4.42 -12.23 -7.86
N GLU A 122 -4.87 -13.32 -7.24
CA GLU A 122 -6.25 -13.82 -7.34
C GLU A 122 -7.28 -12.78 -6.88
N ARG A 123 -7.00 -12.08 -5.77
CA ARG A 123 -7.89 -11.04 -5.24
C ARG A 123 -8.06 -9.86 -6.19
N PHE A 124 -7.04 -9.54 -6.97
CA PHE A 124 -7.11 -8.53 -8.03
C PHE A 124 -7.58 -9.10 -9.38
N GLY A 125 -7.97 -10.37 -9.43
CA GLY A 125 -8.53 -11.02 -10.62
C GLY A 125 -7.50 -11.24 -11.73
N ILE A 126 -6.21 -11.36 -11.38
CA ILE A 126 -5.14 -11.59 -12.35
C ILE A 126 -4.35 -12.86 -12.06
N GLY A 127 -3.80 -13.46 -13.11
CA GLY A 127 -2.83 -14.55 -12.99
C GLY A 127 -1.40 -14.03 -12.88
N MET A 128 -0.52 -14.83 -12.26
CA MET A 128 0.89 -14.50 -12.10
C MET A 128 1.64 -14.24 -13.42
N GLU A 129 1.22 -14.85 -14.53
CA GLU A 129 1.79 -14.60 -15.85
C GLU A 129 1.72 -13.10 -16.22
N ARG A 130 0.56 -12.47 -16.00
CA ARG A 130 0.37 -11.03 -16.28
C ARG A 130 1.19 -10.15 -15.34
N ALA A 131 1.32 -10.55 -14.07
CA ALA A 131 2.19 -9.84 -13.12
C ALA A 131 3.67 -9.93 -13.54
N GLU A 132 4.13 -11.09 -14.02
CA GLU A 132 5.49 -11.28 -14.51
C GLU A 132 5.78 -10.50 -15.81
N GLU A 133 4.78 -10.30 -16.67
CA GLU A 133 4.90 -9.39 -17.82
C GLU A 133 5.08 -7.93 -17.39
N GLU A 134 4.27 -7.46 -16.45
CA GLU A 134 4.44 -6.13 -15.85
C GLU A 134 5.78 -5.98 -15.13
N LYS A 135 6.26 -7.04 -14.47
CA LYS A 135 7.58 -7.08 -13.85
C LYS A 135 8.68 -6.79 -14.86
N LYS A 136 8.67 -7.45 -16.03
CA LYS A 136 9.67 -7.22 -17.10
C LYS A 136 9.69 -5.75 -17.54
N ARG A 137 8.52 -5.11 -17.63
CA ARG A 137 8.41 -3.67 -17.93
C ARG A 137 9.03 -2.82 -16.82
N LEU A 138 8.64 -3.05 -15.56
CA LEU A 138 9.15 -2.28 -14.42
C LEU A 138 10.65 -2.49 -14.17
N ASP A 139 11.19 -3.67 -14.44
CA ASP A 139 12.63 -3.96 -14.32
C ASP A 139 13.49 -3.11 -15.27
N HIS A 140 12.95 -2.65 -16.41
CA HIS A 140 13.65 -1.66 -17.23
C HIS A 140 13.79 -0.31 -16.52
N ILE A 141 12.77 0.10 -15.76
CA ILE A 141 12.79 1.34 -14.96
C ILE A 141 13.73 1.18 -13.76
N ARG A 142 13.57 0.09 -13.00
CA ARG A 142 14.39 -0.19 -11.80
C ARG A 142 15.88 -0.26 -12.13
N ARG A 143 16.27 -0.80 -13.29
CA ARG A 143 17.67 -0.80 -13.75
C ARG A 143 18.27 0.60 -13.85
N ARG A 144 17.48 1.61 -14.24
CA ARG A 144 17.96 3.00 -14.30
C ARG A 144 18.14 3.59 -12.90
N ILE A 145 17.22 3.29 -11.98
CA ILE A 145 17.33 3.72 -10.58
C ILE A 145 18.55 3.07 -9.91
N HIS A 146 18.75 1.76 -10.07
CA HIS A 146 19.95 1.08 -9.56
C HIS A 146 21.25 1.60 -10.19
N HIS A 147 21.21 2.07 -11.44
CA HIS A 147 22.37 2.71 -12.02
C HIS A 147 22.67 4.04 -11.34
N LEU A 148 21.64 4.86 -11.08
CA LEU A 148 21.76 6.12 -10.35
C LEU A 148 22.29 5.90 -8.94
N ASP A 149 21.79 4.90 -8.21
CA ASP A 149 22.24 4.56 -6.86
C ASP A 149 23.73 4.22 -6.80
N ARG A 150 24.31 3.68 -7.89
CA ARG A 150 25.76 3.41 -7.96
C ARG A 150 26.61 4.62 -8.31
N LEU A 151 26.00 5.71 -8.80
CA LEU A 151 26.68 6.95 -9.17
C LEU A 151 26.69 7.98 -8.02
N LEU A 152 25.83 7.79 -7.02
CA LEU A 152 25.77 8.56 -5.77
C LEU A 152 26.71 7.97 -4.72
#